data_AF-A0A957NRF6-F1
#
_entry.id   AF-A0A957NRF6-F1
#
_cell.length_a   1.000
_cell.length_b   1.000
_cell.length_c   1.000
_cell.angle_alpha   90.00
_cell.angle_beta   90.00
_cell.angle_gamma   90.00
#
_symmetry.space_group_name_H-M   'P 1'
#
loop_
_entity.id
_entity.type
_entity.pdbx_description
1 polymer ?
#
loop_
_entity_poly.entity_id
_entity_poly.type
_entity_poly.pdbx_seq_one_letter_code
_entity_poly.pdbx_strand_id
1 'polypeptide(L)'
;MSDERFEWLEIPDEPTTQNQDQDKAPETVMGKRCPQCNWLDEETATVCFRCGYRYNVDHEMAGRIAQFGVTVPPRVIETPQNLENFFRTHGRIRPPEPLAVYQLQLQAQRLRLSSGFDQLLCLETLNVEHYEHQIEAALTALRDMRGRALLADEVGLGKTIEAGIVMKELILRGLVRTVLVLTPASLTEQWREEFAAKFDEEFTVMNTPAEWAKVQAAEEGRWLVSLDRAKLKRHSESILAREYDLLIVDEAHKLKNR
;
A
#
# COMPACT_ATOMS: atom_id res chain seq x y z
N MET A 1 -17.03 -10.21 -17.28
CA MET A 1 -16.08 -10.41 -16.16
C MET A 1 -16.60 -11.60 -15.39
N SER A 2 -15.72 -12.57 -15.14
CA SER A 2 -16.03 -13.89 -14.57
C SER A 2 -16.48 -13.79 -13.11
N ASP A 3 -17.63 -14.38 -12.81
CA ASP A 3 -18.13 -14.61 -11.44
C ASP A 3 -17.21 -15.61 -10.72
N GLU A 4 -16.33 -15.13 -9.85
CA GLU A 4 -15.58 -15.98 -8.94
C GLU A 4 -16.40 -16.22 -7.66
N ARG A 5 -16.92 -17.44 -7.52
CA ARG A 5 -17.56 -17.94 -6.29
C ARG A 5 -16.49 -18.40 -5.32
N PHE A 6 -16.47 -17.80 -4.13
CA PHE A 6 -15.69 -18.29 -2.99
C PHE A 6 -16.58 -19.17 -2.10
N GLU A 7 -16.34 -20.48 -2.10
CA GLU A 7 -16.94 -21.41 -1.12
C GLU A 7 -16.03 -21.51 0.11
N TRP A 8 -16.57 -21.13 1.27
CA TRP A 8 -15.94 -21.33 2.57
C TRP A 8 -16.07 -22.79 2.99
N LEU A 9 -14.95 -23.46 3.25
CA LEU A 9 -14.91 -24.77 3.90
C LEU A 9 -14.73 -24.57 5.41
N GLU A 10 -15.79 -24.80 6.18
CA GLU A 10 -15.70 -24.89 7.64
C GLU A 10 -14.99 -26.20 8.02
N ILE A 11 -13.85 -26.07 8.71
CA ILE A 11 -13.15 -27.21 9.32
C ILE A 11 -13.78 -27.40 10.71
N PRO A 12 -14.36 -28.58 11.02
CA PRO A 12 -14.94 -28.81 12.34
C PRO A 12 -13.85 -28.81 13.42
N ASP A 13 -14.12 -28.14 14.54
CA ASP A 13 -13.23 -28.12 15.71
C ASP A 13 -13.04 -29.53 16.26
N GLU A 14 -11.79 -29.95 16.45
CA GLU A 14 -11.46 -31.20 17.15
C GLU A 14 -11.85 -31.11 18.63
N PRO A 15 -12.37 -32.19 19.23
CA PRO A 15 -12.76 -32.19 20.63
C PRO A 15 -11.52 -32.03 21.52
N THR A 16 -11.55 -30.99 22.35
CA THR A 16 -10.51 -30.67 23.33
C THR A 16 -10.38 -31.82 24.34
N THR A 17 -9.27 -32.54 24.29
CA THR A 17 -8.95 -33.58 25.29
C THR A 17 -8.50 -32.89 26.58
N GLN A 18 -9.23 -33.13 27.67
CA GLN A 18 -8.92 -32.60 28.99
C GLN A 18 -7.66 -33.29 29.55
N ASN A 19 -6.58 -32.54 29.73
CA ASN A 19 -5.40 -33.02 30.46
C ASN A 19 -5.70 -33.00 31.97
N GLN A 20 -5.68 -34.18 32.59
CA GLN A 20 -5.64 -34.33 34.04
C GLN A 20 -4.19 -34.42 34.50
N ASP A 21 -3.81 -33.51 35.39
CA ASP A 21 -2.55 -33.54 36.14
C ASP A 21 -2.42 -34.84 36.96
N GLN A 22 -1.26 -35.50 36.89
CA GLN A 22 -0.84 -36.47 37.90
C GLN A 22 0.64 -36.30 38.25
N ASP A 23 0.89 -36.29 39.56
CA ASP A 23 2.14 -35.94 40.23
C ASP A 23 2.94 -37.22 40.62
N LYS A 24 4.26 -37.19 40.32
CA LYS A 24 5.45 -37.79 41.01
C LYS A 24 5.97 -39.26 40.85
N ALA A 25 7.28 -39.26 40.47
CA ALA A 25 8.46 -40.08 40.90
C ALA A 25 8.71 -41.48 40.28
N PRO A 26 9.96 -42.02 40.32
CA PRO A 26 11.28 -41.50 39.90
C PRO A 26 11.64 -41.96 38.46
N GLU A 27 12.65 -41.35 37.83
CA GLU A 27 13.02 -41.56 36.41
C GLU A 27 13.46 -43.00 36.07
N THR A 28 12.50 -43.84 35.74
CA THR A 28 12.70 -44.91 34.74
C THR A 28 12.89 -44.21 33.41
N VAL A 29 14.06 -44.36 32.77
CA VAL A 29 14.29 -43.85 31.42
C VAL A 29 13.28 -44.51 30.48
N MET A 30 12.20 -43.80 30.15
CA MET A 30 11.17 -44.27 29.23
C MET A 30 11.79 -44.28 27.83
N GLY A 31 12.17 -45.47 27.36
CA GLY A 31 12.55 -45.65 25.97
C GLY A 31 11.33 -45.91 25.09
N LYS A 32 11.39 -45.49 23.82
CA LYS A 32 10.38 -45.85 22.80
C LYS A 32 10.88 -47.00 21.94
N ARG A 33 9.97 -47.87 21.52
CA ARG A 33 10.31 -49.01 20.63
C ARG A 33 10.12 -48.64 19.16
N CYS A 34 11.10 -49.01 18.33
CA CYS A 34 11.02 -48.87 16.89
C CYS A 34 9.89 -49.73 16.31
N PRO A 35 8.92 -49.17 15.57
CA PRO A 35 7.86 -49.96 14.94
C PRO A 35 8.37 -50.89 13.82
N GLN A 36 9.54 -50.60 13.22
CA GLN A 36 10.11 -51.41 12.14
C GLN A 36 10.95 -52.59 12.65
N CYS A 37 11.76 -52.41 13.71
CA CYS A 37 12.71 -53.43 14.17
C CYS A 37 12.62 -53.76 15.67
N ASN A 38 11.67 -53.15 16.38
CA ASN A 38 11.37 -53.33 17.80
C ASN A 38 12.50 -53.01 18.79
N TRP A 39 13.56 -52.33 18.31
CA TRP A 39 14.66 -51.84 19.13
C TRP A 39 14.20 -50.76 20.12
N LEU A 40 14.73 -50.76 21.35
CA LEU A 40 14.41 -49.75 22.36
C LEU A 40 15.42 -48.62 22.25
N ASP A 41 14.98 -47.47 21.77
CA ASP A 41 15.76 -46.24 21.73
C ASP A 41 15.38 -45.31 22.90
N GLU A 42 16.23 -44.33 23.18
CA GLU A 42 15.89 -43.20 24.04
C GLU A 42 14.64 -42.47 23.50
N GLU A 43 13.83 -41.91 24.39
CA GLU A 43 12.58 -41.21 24.01
C GLU A 43 12.80 -40.11 22.97
N THR A 44 13.93 -39.41 23.08
CA THR A 44 14.34 -38.29 22.24
C THR A 44 14.94 -38.70 20.89
N ALA A 45 15.19 -40.01 20.66
CA ALA A 45 15.81 -40.46 19.42
C ALA A 45 14.93 -40.12 18.21
N THR A 46 15.45 -39.34 17.26
CA THR A 46 14.73 -38.99 16.02
C THR A 46 14.88 -40.08 14.95
N VAL A 47 15.90 -40.93 15.09
CA VAL A 47 16.20 -42.05 14.20
C VAL A 47 16.51 -43.28 15.04
N CYS A 48 15.98 -44.43 14.63
CA CYS A 48 16.28 -45.69 15.29
C CYS A 48 17.75 -46.05 15.08
N PHE A 49 18.48 -46.25 16.19
CA PHE A 49 19.90 -46.61 16.15
C PHE A 49 20.15 -47.88 15.31
N ARG A 50 19.23 -48.84 15.35
CA ARG A 50 19.40 -50.15 14.72
C ARG A 50 19.10 -50.16 13.23
N CYS A 51 17.97 -49.61 12.80
CA CYS A 51 17.50 -49.76 11.41
C CYS A 51 17.36 -48.45 10.63
N GLY A 52 17.66 -47.31 11.25
CA GLY A 52 17.55 -46.01 10.58
C GLY A 52 16.10 -45.52 10.41
N TYR A 53 15.11 -46.17 11.03
CA TYR A 53 13.71 -45.74 10.99
C TYR A 53 13.57 -44.34 11.60
N ARG A 54 12.95 -43.41 10.87
CA ARG A 54 12.80 -42.01 11.33
C ARG A 54 11.49 -41.85 12.09
N TYR A 55 11.56 -41.62 13.39
CA TYR A 55 10.39 -41.47 14.27
C TYR A 55 9.59 -40.17 14.03
N ASN A 56 10.20 -39.19 13.35
CA ASN A 56 9.62 -37.89 13.06
C ASN A 56 8.96 -37.80 11.67
N VAL A 57 8.79 -38.94 10.99
CA VAL A 57 8.13 -39.00 9.69
C VAL A 57 6.75 -39.64 9.86
N ASP A 58 5.70 -38.91 9.49
CA ASP A 58 4.35 -39.47 9.41
C ASP A 58 4.24 -40.37 8.17
N HIS A 59 4.51 -41.66 8.40
CA HIS A 59 4.44 -42.69 7.37
C HIS A 59 3.01 -42.98 6.90
N GLU A 60 1.98 -42.65 7.68
CA GLU A 60 0.59 -42.90 7.33
C GLU A 60 0.08 -41.84 6.34
N MET A 61 0.37 -40.56 6.61
CA MET A 61 0.06 -39.46 5.71
C MET A 61 0.85 -39.56 4.39
N ALA A 62 2.14 -39.92 4.46
CA ALA A 62 2.97 -40.12 3.27
C ALA A 62 2.42 -41.21 2.33
N GLY A 63 1.87 -42.29 2.89
CA GLY A 63 1.22 -43.36 2.13
C GLY A 63 -0.06 -42.90 1.43
N ARG A 64 -0.88 -42.08 2.10
CA ARG A 64 -2.11 -41.52 1.53
C ARG A 64 -1.83 -40.56 0.38
N ILE A 65 -0.80 -39.71 0.49
CA ILE A 65 -0.43 -38.76 -0.56
C ILE A 65 0.07 -39.48 -1.83
N ALA A 66 0.82 -40.59 -1.66
CA ALA A 66 1.29 -41.39 -2.79
C ALA A 66 0.13 -42.04 -3.60
N GLN A 67 -1.00 -42.35 -2.96
CA GLN A 67 -2.18 -42.90 -3.64
C GLN A 67 -2.83 -41.91 -4.62
N PHE A 68 -2.60 -40.60 -4.45
CA PHE A 68 -3.09 -39.57 -5.36
C PHE A 68 -2.16 -39.31 -6.56
N GLY A 69 -1.10 -40.10 -6.73
CA GLY A 69 -0.14 -39.94 -7.84
C GLY A 69 0.72 -38.68 -7.74
N VAL A 70 0.64 -37.95 -6.61
CA VAL A 70 1.45 -36.77 -6.33
C VAL A 70 2.71 -37.22 -5.60
N THR A 71 3.85 -37.20 -6.31
CA THR A 71 5.16 -37.32 -5.67
C THR A 71 5.68 -35.92 -5.39
N VAL A 72 5.48 -35.45 -4.15
CA VAL A 72 6.24 -34.30 -3.67
C VAL A 72 7.60 -34.86 -3.27
N PRO A 73 8.73 -34.47 -3.91
CA PRO A 73 10.03 -34.83 -3.39
C PRO A 73 10.08 -34.31 -1.95
N PRO A 74 10.46 -35.15 -0.97
CA PRO A 74 10.45 -34.73 0.42
C PRO A 74 11.40 -33.55 0.54
N ARG A 75 10.86 -32.34 0.68
CA ARG A 75 11.61 -31.20 1.20
C ARG A 75 11.83 -31.50 2.66
N VAL A 76 12.92 -32.21 2.95
CA VAL A 76 13.39 -32.39 4.31
C VAL A 76 13.92 -31.04 4.76
N ILE A 77 13.10 -30.31 5.52
CA ILE A 77 13.58 -29.15 6.27
C ILE A 77 14.26 -29.71 7.51
N GLU A 78 15.57 -29.92 7.45
CA GLU A 78 16.37 -30.32 8.62
C GLU A 78 16.53 -29.11 9.53
N THR A 79 15.61 -28.92 10.47
CA THR A 79 15.80 -27.97 11.57
C THR A 79 16.25 -28.73 12.81
N PRO A 80 17.41 -28.38 13.42
CA PRO A 80 17.86 -28.96 14.69
C PRO A 80 17.00 -28.54 15.89
N GLN A 81 15.91 -27.82 15.66
CA GLN A 81 15.02 -27.29 16.67
C GLN A 81 13.64 -27.89 16.44
N ASN A 82 13.11 -28.54 17.48
CA ASN A 82 11.71 -28.92 17.57
C ASN A 82 10.86 -27.75 17.05
N LEU A 83 9.92 -28.00 16.12
CA LEU A 83 9.03 -26.96 15.58
C LEU A 83 8.36 -26.18 16.72
N GLU A 84 8.07 -26.84 17.84
CA GLU A 84 7.64 -26.22 19.09
C GLU A 84 8.64 -25.21 19.66
N ASN A 85 9.94 -25.51 19.67
CA ASN A 85 10.99 -24.57 20.07
C ASN A 85 11.19 -23.46 19.04
N PHE A 86 11.09 -23.75 17.75
CA PHE A 86 11.08 -22.71 16.72
C PHE A 86 9.90 -21.73 16.93
N PHE A 87 8.70 -22.24 17.20
CA PHE A 87 7.54 -21.41 17.54
C PHE A 87 7.63 -20.76 18.94
N ARG A 88 8.33 -21.35 19.90
CA ARG A 88 8.60 -20.72 21.21
C ARG A 88 9.61 -19.57 21.13
N THR A 89 10.66 -19.75 20.34
CA THR A 89 11.80 -18.80 20.26
C THR A 89 11.59 -17.75 19.16
N HIS A 90 10.94 -18.12 18.05
CA HIS A 90 10.74 -17.25 16.87
C HIS A 90 9.26 -17.10 16.49
N GLY A 91 8.40 -18.04 16.88
CA GLY A 91 6.96 -17.88 16.74
C GLY A 91 6.50 -16.80 17.71
N ARG A 92 5.98 -15.72 17.16
CA ARG A 92 5.24 -14.76 17.97
C ARG A 92 4.04 -15.51 18.55
N ILE A 93 4.08 -15.86 19.84
CA ILE A 93 2.90 -16.20 20.64
C ILE A 93 2.12 -14.91 20.89
N ARG A 94 1.70 -14.24 19.82
CA ARG A 94 0.61 -13.29 19.91
C ARG A 94 -0.65 -14.05 19.51
N PRO A 95 -1.73 -13.96 20.31
CA PRO A 95 -3.03 -14.34 19.77
C PRO A 95 -3.21 -13.61 18.42
N PRO A 96 -3.84 -14.25 17.42
CA PRO A 96 -4.07 -13.61 16.14
C PRO A 96 -4.74 -12.26 16.42
N GLU A 97 -4.16 -11.21 15.85
CA GLU A 97 -4.72 -9.87 16.06
C GLU A 97 -6.17 -9.88 15.54
N PRO A 98 -7.08 -9.11 16.17
CA PRO A 98 -8.45 -9.02 15.70
C PRO A 98 -8.50 -8.76 14.19
N LEU A 99 -9.49 -9.31 13.48
CA LEU A 99 -9.60 -9.19 12.02
C LEU A 99 -9.42 -7.74 11.53
N ALA A 100 -9.96 -6.77 12.28
CA ALA A 100 -9.82 -5.35 11.99
C ALA A 100 -8.35 -4.86 12.00
N VAL A 101 -7.53 -5.34 12.94
CA VAL A 101 -6.11 -4.96 13.04
C VAL A 101 -5.31 -5.61 11.91
N TYR A 102 -5.60 -6.87 11.59
CA TYR A 102 -5.00 -7.54 10.43
C TYR A 102 -5.36 -6.82 9.12
N GLN A 103 -6.63 -6.42 8.94
CA GLN A 103 -7.08 -5.64 7.79
C GLN A 103 -6.36 -4.30 7.68
N LEU A 104 -6.23 -3.57 8.79
CA LEU A 104 -5.47 -2.31 8.85
C LEU A 104 -4.00 -2.50 8.50
N GLN A 105 -3.35 -3.56 9.02
CA GLN A 105 -1.97 -3.89 8.66
C GLN A 105 -1.83 -4.23 7.18
N LEU A 106 -2.77 -5.01 6.63
CA LEU A 106 -2.77 -5.36 5.21
C LEU A 106 -2.95 -4.12 4.33
N GLN A 107 -3.85 -3.20 4.70
CA GLN A 107 -4.02 -1.91 4.03
C GLN A 107 -2.72 -1.08 4.10
N ALA A 108 -2.12 -0.97 5.28
CA ALA A 108 -0.87 -0.23 5.45
C ALA A 108 0.28 -0.84 4.63
N GLN A 109 0.36 -2.17 4.52
CA GLN A 109 1.35 -2.84 3.67
C GLN A 109 1.08 -2.60 2.19
N ARG A 110 -0.18 -2.63 1.74
CA ARG A 110 -0.54 -2.30 0.35
C ARG A 110 -0.12 -0.87 0.00
N LEU A 111 -0.43 0.10 0.86
CA LEU A 111 -0.02 1.50 0.69
C LEU A 111 1.51 1.68 0.69
N ARG A 112 2.24 0.86 1.45
CA ARG A 112 3.72 0.86 1.44
C ARG A 112 4.31 0.25 0.18
N LEU A 113 3.65 -0.80 -0.35
CA LEU A 113 4.09 -1.51 -1.55
C LEU A 113 3.71 -0.80 -2.85
N SER A 114 2.75 0.13 -2.81
CA SER A 114 2.45 1.05 -3.93
C SER A 114 3.53 2.12 -4.08
N SER A 115 4.79 1.70 -4.16
CA SER A 115 5.92 2.54 -4.54
C SER A 115 5.83 2.85 -6.03
N GLY A 116 5.58 4.11 -6.38
CA GLY A 116 5.36 4.55 -7.75
C GLY A 116 3.90 4.92 -8.03
N PHE A 117 3.60 5.28 -9.29
CA PHE A 117 2.29 5.79 -9.70
C PHE A 117 1.44 4.73 -10.43
N ASP A 118 1.60 3.44 -10.12
CA ASP A 118 0.80 2.36 -10.74
C ASP A 118 -0.66 2.35 -10.24
N GLN A 119 -0.91 2.98 -9.08
CA GLN A 119 -2.24 3.23 -8.54
C GLN A 119 -2.27 4.64 -7.94
N LEU A 120 -3.40 5.34 -8.11
CA LEU A 120 -3.65 6.63 -7.48
C LEU A 120 -4.25 6.43 -6.08
N LEU A 121 -3.57 6.97 -5.06
CA LEU A 121 -4.00 6.90 -3.67
C LEU A 121 -5.07 7.95 -3.34
N CYS A 122 -5.04 9.08 -4.05
CA CYS A 122 -5.91 10.21 -3.76
C CYS A 122 -7.38 9.93 -4.06
N LEU A 123 -7.71 8.97 -4.92
CA LEU A 123 -9.07 8.73 -5.41
C LEU A 123 -10.10 8.53 -4.29
N GLU A 124 -9.72 7.84 -3.22
CA GLU A 124 -10.59 7.60 -2.05
C GLU A 124 -10.85 8.88 -1.22
N THR A 125 -10.03 9.93 -1.40
CA THR A 125 -10.13 11.20 -0.68
C THR A 125 -10.85 12.30 -1.47
N LEU A 126 -11.18 12.05 -2.75
CA LEU A 126 -11.79 13.04 -3.62
C LEU A 126 -13.31 13.08 -3.42
N ASN A 127 -13.87 14.29 -3.39
CA ASN A 127 -15.32 14.53 -3.33
C ASN A 127 -15.94 14.70 -4.73
N VAL A 128 -15.35 14.07 -5.74
CA VAL A 128 -15.80 14.18 -7.14
C VAL A 128 -15.87 12.81 -7.80
N GLU A 129 -16.94 12.59 -8.55
CA GLU A 129 -17.06 11.44 -9.44
C GLU A 129 -16.03 11.59 -10.56
N HIS A 130 -15.13 10.62 -10.65
CA HIS A 130 -14.03 10.62 -11.59
C HIS A 130 -14.25 9.50 -12.63
N TYR A 131 -13.99 9.83 -13.89
CA TYR A 131 -14.15 8.91 -15.00
C TYR A 131 -12.85 8.16 -15.31
N GLU A 132 -12.97 6.98 -15.94
CA GLU A 132 -11.83 6.12 -16.27
C GLU A 132 -10.77 6.86 -17.11
N HIS A 133 -11.19 7.64 -18.11
CA HIS A 133 -10.26 8.44 -18.93
C HIS A 133 -9.48 9.48 -18.13
N GLN A 134 -10.08 10.04 -17.07
CA GLN A 134 -9.42 11.04 -16.21
C GLN A 134 -8.36 10.39 -15.33
N ILE A 135 -8.64 9.17 -14.85
CA ILE A 135 -7.68 8.36 -14.09
C ILE A 135 -6.48 8.01 -14.99
N GLU A 136 -6.75 7.54 -16.22
CA GLU A 136 -5.70 7.19 -17.18
C GLU A 136 -4.84 8.40 -17.55
N ALA A 137 -5.45 9.57 -17.78
CA ALA A 137 -4.73 10.81 -18.05
C ALA A 137 -3.79 11.19 -16.89
N ALA A 138 -4.29 11.13 -15.65
CA ALA A 138 -3.50 11.42 -14.46
C ALA A 138 -2.35 10.42 -14.27
N LEU A 139 -2.61 9.12 -14.44
CA LEU A 139 -1.58 8.07 -14.38
C LEU A 139 -0.50 8.30 -15.44
N THR A 140 -0.88 8.62 -16.68
CA THR A 140 0.05 8.91 -17.78
C THR A 140 0.91 10.13 -17.48
N ALA A 141 0.30 11.21 -16.96
CA ALA A 141 1.00 12.42 -16.56
C ALA A 141 2.05 12.15 -15.48
N LEU A 142 1.74 11.30 -14.50
CA LEU A 142 2.62 10.99 -13.38
C LEU A 142 3.72 9.97 -13.75
N ARG A 143 3.39 8.91 -14.49
CA ARG A 143 4.31 7.82 -14.85
C ARG A 143 5.23 8.21 -16.01
N ASP A 144 4.64 8.58 -17.15
CA ASP A 144 5.36 8.70 -18.41
C ASP A 144 5.93 10.10 -18.60
N MET A 145 5.17 11.12 -18.18
CA MET A 145 5.54 12.52 -18.38
C MET A 145 6.33 13.12 -17.20
N ARG A 146 6.57 12.33 -16.15
CA ARG A 146 7.30 12.74 -14.92
C ARG A 146 6.72 14.02 -14.31
N GLY A 147 5.39 14.14 -14.28
CA GLY A 147 4.68 15.30 -13.73
C GLY A 147 4.65 16.54 -14.63
N ARG A 148 5.21 16.48 -15.86
CA ARG A 148 5.16 17.59 -16.83
C ARG A 148 4.21 17.26 -17.97
N ALA A 149 2.93 17.53 -17.76
CA ALA A 149 1.88 17.21 -18.73
C ALA A 149 1.31 18.46 -19.41
N LEU A 150 0.92 18.30 -20.68
CA LEU A 150 0.06 19.23 -21.41
C LEU A 150 -1.27 18.52 -21.67
N LEU A 151 -2.29 18.86 -20.88
CA LEU A 151 -3.64 18.32 -21.05
C LEU A 151 -4.33 19.05 -22.20
N ALA A 152 -4.55 18.35 -23.31
CA ALA A 152 -5.01 18.93 -24.57
C ALA A 152 -6.32 18.32 -25.07
N ASP A 153 -7.08 17.67 -24.17
CA ASP A 153 -8.35 17.03 -24.51
C ASP A 153 -9.40 18.03 -24.99
N GLU A 154 -10.55 17.56 -25.46
CA GLU A 154 -11.66 18.42 -25.85
C GLU A 154 -12.21 19.25 -24.67
N VAL A 155 -12.80 20.40 -24.99
CA VAL A 155 -13.42 21.28 -23.99
C VAL A 155 -14.59 20.53 -23.32
N GLY A 156 -14.61 20.52 -21.99
CA GLY A 156 -15.67 19.87 -21.21
C GLY A 156 -15.35 18.44 -20.73
N LEU A 157 -14.21 17.84 -21.13
CA LEU A 157 -13.82 16.49 -20.66
C LEU A 157 -13.30 16.42 -19.21
N GLY A 158 -13.16 17.58 -18.56
CA GLY A 158 -12.77 17.65 -17.15
C GLY A 158 -11.27 17.82 -16.89
N LYS A 159 -10.54 18.54 -17.76
CA LYS A 159 -9.11 18.88 -17.55
C LYS A 159 -8.78 19.44 -16.17
N THR A 160 -9.68 20.24 -15.58
CA THR A 160 -9.53 20.76 -14.22
C THR A 160 -9.53 19.63 -13.18
N ILE A 161 -10.36 18.61 -13.39
CA ILE A 161 -10.41 17.42 -12.53
C ILE A 161 -9.14 16.60 -12.69
N GLU A 162 -8.71 16.34 -13.92
CA GLU A 162 -7.45 15.63 -14.20
C GLU A 162 -6.24 16.30 -13.54
N ALA A 163 -6.11 17.62 -13.71
CA ALA A 163 -5.05 18.41 -13.07
C ALA A 163 -5.16 18.37 -11.54
N GLY A 164 -6.37 18.42 -10.99
CA GLY A 164 -6.62 18.28 -9.57
C GLY A 164 -6.26 16.89 -9.02
N ILE A 165 -6.54 15.82 -9.77
CA ILE A 165 -6.15 14.44 -9.42
C ILE A 165 -4.61 14.35 -9.34
N VAL A 166 -3.91 14.83 -10.37
CA VAL A 166 -2.44 14.87 -10.40
C VAL A 166 -1.88 15.65 -9.21
N MET A 167 -2.44 16.84 -8.94
CA MET A 167 -2.04 17.69 -7.82
C MET A 167 -2.25 16.97 -6.47
N LYS A 168 -3.45 16.43 -6.23
CA LYS A 168 -3.80 15.78 -4.95
C LYS A 168 -2.94 14.55 -4.71
N GLU A 169 -2.67 13.76 -5.75
CA GLU A 169 -1.79 12.59 -5.65
C GLU A 169 -0.37 12.98 -5.24
N LEU A 170 0.19 14.03 -5.84
CA LEU A 170 1.53 14.52 -5.50
C LEU A 170 1.60 15.09 -4.08
N ILE A 171 0.57 15.81 -3.64
CA ILE A 171 0.46 16.35 -2.28
C ILE A 171 0.35 15.20 -1.27
N LEU A 172 -0.53 14.23 -1.52
CA LEU A 172 -0.78 13.09 -0.63
C LEU A 172 0.48 12.24 -0.42
N ARG A 173 1.32 12.13 -1.46
CA ARG A 173 2.62 11.45 -1.39
C ARG A 173 3.74 12.29 -0.78
N GLY A 174 3.48 13.56 -0.44
CA GLY A 174 4.48 14.49 0.10
C GLY A 174 5.53 14.93 -0.91
N LEU A 175 5.28 14.76 -2.21
CA LEU A 175 6.19 15.18 -3.29
C LEU A 175 6.04 16.67 -3.63
N VAL A 176 4.88 17.24 -3.34
CA VAL A 176 4.54 18.65 -3.59
C VAL A 176 4.05 19.26 -2.29
N ARG A 177 4.68 20.36 -1.86
CA ARG A 177 4.26 21.17 -0.69
C ARG A 177 3.77 22.55 -1.12
N THR A 178 4.21 23.00 -2.28
CA THR A 178 3.96 24.34 -2.78
C THR A 178 3.37 24.30 -4.19
N VAL A 179 2.19 24.89 -4.34
CA VAL A 179 1.44 24.87 -5.60
C VAL A 179 1.10 26.29 -6.04
N LEU A 180 1.39 26.60 -7.30
CA LEU A 180 0.94 27.80 -7.97
C LEU A 180 0.00 27.45 -9.13
N VAL A 181 -1.18 28.06 -9.14
CA VAL A 181 -2.16 27.92 -10.23
C VAL A 181 -2.32 29.27 -10.92
N LEU A 182 -2.09 29.28 -12.24
CA LEU A 182 -2.30 30.42 -13.12
C LEU A 182 -3.56 30.20 -13.94
N THR A 183 -4.55 31.08 -13.82
CA THR A 183 -5.82 30.96 -14.55
C THR A 183 -6.22 32.26 -15.24
N PRO A 184 -7.14 32.23 -16.23
CA PRO A 184 -7.81 33.46 -16.66
C PRO A 184 -8.52 34.14 -15.49
N ALA A 185 -8.56 35.47 -15.47
CA ALA A 185 -9.16 36.23 -14.36
C ALA A 185 -10.64 35.89 -14.09
N SER A 186 -11.38 35.45 -15.11
CA SER A 186 -12.77 35.02 -14.99
C SER A 186 -12.94 33.66 -14.31
N LEU A 187 -11.91 32.80 -14.35
CA LEU A 187 -11.98 31.42 -13.84
C LEU A 187 -11.29 31.26 -12.48
N THR A 188 -10.57 32.29 -12.02
CA THR A 188 -9.85 32.31 -10.74
C THR A 188 -10.70 31.80 -9.58
N GLU A 189 -11.92 32.29 -9.46
CA GLU A 189 -12.77 31.95 -8.32
C GLU A 189 -13.47 30.61 -8.46
N GLN A 190 -13.82 30.23 -9.69
CA GLN A 190 -14.32 28.88 -9.98
C GLN A 190 -13.26 27.82 -9.60
N TRP A 191 -11.99 28.04 -9.95
CA TRP A 191 -10.92 27.12 -9.56
C TRP A 191 -10.75 27.03 -8.04
N ARG A 192 -10.83 28.16 -7.32
CA ARG A 192 -10.78 28.17 -5.85
C ARG A 192 -11.90 27.34 -5.24
N GLU A 193 -13.13 27.53 -5.73
CA GLU A 193 -14.31 26.81 -5.25
C GLU A 193 -14.23 25.31 -5.59
N GLU A 194 -13.83 24.95 -6.81
CA GLU A 194 -13.69 23.56 -7.22
C GLU A 194 -12.61 22.83 -6.43
N PHE A 195 -11.45 23.47 -6.19
CA PHE A 195 -10.37 22.86 -5.41
C PHE A 195 -10.73 22.70 -3.94
N ALA A 196 -11.41 23.67 -3.34
CA ALA A 196 -11.92 23.53 -1.98
C ALA A 196 -12.98 22.42 -1.89
N ALA A 197 -13.98 22.41 -2.77
CA ALA A 197 -15.11 21.48 -2.68
C ALA A 197 -14.73 20.04 -3.06
N LYS A 198 -13.99 19.86 -4.16
CA LYS A 198 -13.74 18.54 -4.77
C LYS A 198 -12.46 17.89 -4.27
N PHE A 199 -11.46 18.68 -3.92
CA PHE A 199 -10.12 18.20 -3.58
C PHE A 199 -9.73 18.49 -2.12
N ASP A 200 -10.56 19.20 -1.36
CA ASP A 200 -10.26 19.64 0.00
C ASP A 200 -8.91 20.39 0.07
N GLU A 201 -8.66 21.25 -0.93
CA GLU A 201 -7.46 22.07 -1.00
C GLU A 201 -7.83 23.56 -1.05
N GLU A 202 -7.51 24.29 0.02
CA GLU A 202 -7.78 25.71 0.11
C GLU A 202 -6.70 26.54 -0.59
N PHE A 203 -7.09 27.23 -1.66
CA PHE A 203 -6.21 28.14 -2.39
C PHE A 203 -6.38 29.59 -1.94
N THR A 204 -5.25 30.25 -1.66
CA THR A 204 -5.24 31.70 -1.41
C THR A 204 -5.15 32.44 -2.74
N VAL A 205 -6.16 33.27 -3.04
CA VAL A 205 -6.15 34.10 -4.24
C VAL A 205 -5.27 35.33 -4.01
N MET A 206 -4.20 35.42 -4.78
CA MET A 206 -3.19 36.46 -4.67
C MET A 206 -3.60 37.68 -5.47
N ASN A 207 -3.97 38.74 -4.76
CA ASN A 207 -4.50 39.96 -5.36
C ASN A 207 -3.47 41.08 -5.40
N THR A 208 -2.69 41.23 -4.34
CA THR A 208 -1.78 42.36 -4.16
C THR A 208 -0.31 41.91 -4.13
N PRO A 209 0.64 42.74 -4.57
CA PRO A 209 2.07 42.41 -4.49
C PRO A 209 2.57 42.18 -3.06
N ALA A 210 1.99 42.86 -2.06
CA ALA A 210 2.41 42.78 -0.67
C ALA A 210 2.17 41.40 -0.04
N GLU A 211 1.15 40.67 -0.51
CA GLU A 211 0.85 39.31 -0.05
C GLU A 211 2.00 38.34 -0.37
N TRP A 212 2.77 38.59 -1.44
CA TRP A 212 3.84 37.69 -1.88
C TRP A 212 5.03 37.62 -0.92
N ALA A 213 5.23 38.63 -0.08
CA ALA A 213 6.30 38.59 0.93
C ALA A 213 6.10 37.42 1.91
N LYS A 214 4.85 37.12 2.29
CA LYS A 214 4.53 35.97 3.13
C LYS A 214 4.69 34.65 2.36
N VAL A 215 4.33 34.67 1.08
CA VAL A 215 4.46 33.51 0.19
C VAL A 215 5.92 33.11 0.00
N GLN A 216 6.83 34.07 -0.13
CA GLN A 216 8.26 33.78 -0.31
C GLN A 216 8.90 33.12 0.92
N ALA A 217 8.39 33.41 2.12
CA ALA A 217 8.87 32.83 3.38
C ALA A 217 8.16 31.51 3.76
N ALA A 218 7.12 31.11 3.04
CA ALA A 218 6.32 29.93 3.38
C ALA A 218 6.94 28.64 2.85
N GLU A 219 7.13 27.66 3.73
CA GLU A 219 7.62 26.30 3.39
C GLU A 219 6.58 25.50 2.60
N GLU A 220 5.30 25.75 2.83
CA GLU A 220 4.17 25.12 2.16
C GLU A 220 3.09 26.15 1.83
N GLY A 221 2.29 25.87 0.80
CA GLY A 221 1.16 26.73 0.47
C GLY A 221 0.58 26.53 -0.92
N ARG A 222 -0.66 26.99 -1.06
CA ARG A 222 -1.46 26.88 -2.29
C ARG A 222 -1.87 28.29 -2.71
N TRP A 223 -1.40 28.73 -3.86
CA TRP A 223 -1.65 30.07 -4.36
C TRP A 223 -2.27 30.05 -5.73
N LEU A 224 -3.24 30.92 -5.92
CA LEU A 224 -3.94 31.09 -7.17
C LEU A 224 -3.83 32.54 -7.61
N VAL A 225 -3.44 32.77 -8.86
CA VAL A 225 -3.33 34.12 -9.41
C VAL A 225 -3.79 34.13 -10.86
N SER A 226 -4.44 35.22 -11.26
CA SER A 226 -4.81 35.35 -12.66
C SER A 226 -3.59 35.62 -13.53
N LEU A 227 -3.58 35.06 -14.73
CA LEU A 227 -2.48 35.18 -15.68
C LEU A 227 -2.23 36.64 -16.08
N ASP A 228 -3.30 37.43 -16.23
CA ASP A 228 -3.22 38.86 -16.54
C ASP A 228 -2.50 39.65 -15.44
N ARG A 229 -2.70 39.26 -14.17
CA ARG A 229 -1.98 39.86 -13.04
C ARG A 229 -0.55 39.35 -12.95
N ALA A 230 -0.34 38.05 -13.13
CA ALA A 230 0.97 37.43 -13.06
C ALA A 230 1.96 38.03 -14.09
N LYS A 231 1.46 38.48 -15.25
CA LYS A 231 2.26 39.15 -16.28
C LYS A 231 2.70 40.58 -15.93
N LEU A 232 2.08 41.23 -14.96
CA LEU A 232 2.46 42.58 -14.57
C LEU A 232 3.80 42.54 -13.83
N LYS A 233 4.74 43.41 -14.20
CA LYS A 233 6.12 43.44 -13.68
C LYS A 233 6.21 43.33 -12.14
N ARG A 234 5.35 44.07 -11.44
CA ARG A 234 5.26 44.08 -9.97
C ARG A 234 4.85 42.75 -9.33
N HIS A 235 4.17 41.87 -10.07
CA HIS A 235 3.77 40.55 -9.62
C HIS A 235 4.73 39.48 -10.15
N SER A 236 5.16 39.59 -11.42
CA SER A 236 6.07 38.63 -12.03
C SER A 236 7.40 38.53 -11.27
N GLU A 237 7.97 39.67 -10.84
CA GLU A 237 9.20 39.68 -10.04
C GLU A 237 9.00 38.92 -8.71
N SER A 238 7.86 39.12 -8.04
CA SER A 238 7.57 38.44 -6.77
C SER A 238 7.25 36.95 -6.92
N ILE A 239 6.59 36.56 -8.01
CA ILE A 239 6.27 35.16 -8.33
C ILE A 239 7.54 34.40 -8.66
N LEU A 240 8.42 34.98 -9.48
CA LEU A 240 9.69 34.36 -9.90
C LEU A 240 10.76 34.36 -8.79
N ALA A 241 10.53 35.05 -7.67
CA ALA A 241 11.47 35.11 -6.55
C ALA A 241 11.57 33.81 -5.74
N ARG A 242 10.69 32.82 -6.00
CA ARG A 242 10.71 31.51 -5.34
C ARG A 242 10.45 30.39 -6.35
N GLU A 243 10.87 29.19 -5.98
CA GLU A 243 10.49 27.97 -6.70
C GLU A 243 9.16 27.42 -6.15
N TYR A 244 8.45 26.70 -7.01
CA TYR A 244 7.21 25.99 -6.68
C TYR A 244 7.39 24.54 -7.09
N ASP A 245 6.93 23.62 -6.25
CA ASP A 245 7.01 22.18 -6.57
C ASP A 245 6.06 21.83 -7.72
N LEU A 246 4.93 22.53 -7.81
CA LEU A 246 3.94 22.35 -8.88
C LEU A 246 3.42 23.68 -9.42
N LEU A 247 3.42 23.80 -10.75
CA LEU A 247 2.82 24.89 -11.50
C LEU A 247 1.71 24.35 -12.40
N ILE A 248 0.49 24.85 -12.24
CA ILE A 248 -0.64 24.55 -13.12
C ILE A 248 -0.97 25.82 -13.89
N VAL A 249 -1.08 25.71 -15.22
CA VAL A 249 -1.42 26.83 -16.09
C VAL A 249 -2.64 26.48 -16.91
N ASP A 250 -3.75 27.13 -16.61
CA ASP A 250 -4.98 27.01 -17.37
C ASP A 250 -4.96 27.93 -18.60
N GLU A 251 -5.59 27.47 -19.68
CA GLU A 251 -5.61 28.15 -20.97
C GLU A 251 -4.23 28.57 -21.49
N ALA A 252 -3.25 27.66 -21.36
CA ALA A 252 -1.86 27.89 -21.75
C ALA A 252 -1.70 28.34 -23.22
N HIS A 253 -2.67 28.05 -24.09
CA HIS A 253 -2.70 28.53 -25.47
C HIS A 253 -2.68 30.07 -25.59
N LYS A 254 -3.04 30.80 -24.53
CA LYS A 254 -2.96 32.28 -24.44
C LYS A 254 -1.53 32.79 -24.21
N LEU A 255 -0.58 31.89 -23.95
CA LEU A 255 0.84 32.19 -23.84
C LEU A 255 1.48 32.08 -25.22
N LYS A 256 1.50 33.19 -25.97
CA LYS A 256 2.28 33.30 -27.21
C LYS A 256 3.68 33.79 -26.88
N ASN A 257 4.70 33.11 -27.41
CA ASN A 257 6.07 33.62 -27.41
C ASN A 257 6.09 34.96 -28.14
N ARG A 258 6.71 35.95 -27.50
CA ARG A 258 6.94 37.28 -28.08
C ARG A 258 8.43 37.51 -28.20
#